data_AF-A0A7S2QQ96-F1
#
_entry.id   AF-A0A7S2QQ96-F1
#
_cell.length_a   1.000
_cell.length_b   1.000
_cell.length_c   1.000
_cell.angle_alpha   90.00
_cell.angle_beta   90.00
_cell.angle_gamma   90.00
#
_symmetry.space_group_name_H-M   'P 1'
#
loop_
_entity.id
_entity.type
_entity.pdbx_description
1 polymer ?
#
loop_
_entity_poly.entity_id
_entity_poly.type
_entity_poly.pdbx_seq_one_letter_code
_entity_poly.pdbx_strand_id
1 'polypeptide(L)'
;SYEVPCPECGAPLPEALLRVVLPVETLERLTRRSLERAIGASGDLWPCPTPNCPNRVALEEGQTPCLACGMCGQEHCLRCHATPYHTGLSCEEYAAAQAREGSGGAAGASGAAGMRDDGSAQLREWMERTGSKQCPKCRMALTKEDLARQ
;
A
#
# COMPACT_ATOMS: atom_id res chain seq x y z
N SER A 1 -11.46 13.27 10.74
CA SER A 1 -12.72 13.75 10.16
C SER A 1 -12.63 13.53 8.65
N TYR A 2 -13.66 12.96 8.02
CA TYR A 2 -13.71 12.85 6.55
C TYR A 2 -14.36 14.10 5.96
N GLU A 3 -13.74 14.66 4.94
CA GLU A 3 -14.25 15.84 4.24
C GLU A 3 -14.77 15.41 2.87
N VAL A 4 -16.09 15.52 2.69
CA VAL A 4 -16.76 15.27 1.41
C VAL A 4 -17.23 16.62 0.88
N PRO A 5 -16.64 17.14 -0.22
CA PRO A 5 -17.06 18.40 -0.80
C PRO A 5 -18.36 18.24 -1.59
N CYS A 6 -19.18 19.28 -1.62
CA CYS A 6 -20.31 19.40 -2.52
C CYS A 6 -19.82 19.42 -3.97
N PRO A 7 -20.40 18.60 -4.88
CA PRO A 7 -19.95 18.55 -6.27
C PRO A 7 -20.20 19.84 -7.05
N GLU A 8 -21.14 20.68 -6.63
CA GLU A 8 -21.48 21.92 -7.34
C GLU A 8 -20.65 23.13 -6.88
N CYS A 9 -20.42 23.27 -5.57
CA CYS A 9 -19.78 24.47 -5.01
C CYS A 9 -18.48 24.18 -4.23
N GLY A 10 -18.10 22.91 -4.05
CA GLY A 10 -16.89 22.52 -3.33
C GLY A 10 -16.96 22.68 -1.80
N ALA A 11 -18.03 23.24 -1.25
CA ALA A 11 -18.19 23.43 0.19
C ALA A 11 -18.26 22.07 0.93
N PRO A 12 -17.66 21.93 2.12
CA PRO A 12 -17.68 20.68 2.87
C PRO A 12 -19.11 20.35 3.32
N LEU A 13 -19.53 19.11 3.08
CA LEU A 13 -20.83 18.62 3.50
C LEU A 13 -20.81 18.26 4.99
N PRO A 14 -21.83 18.68 5.78
CA PRO A 14 -21.95 18.29 7.18
C PRO A 14 -22.12 16.78 7.35
N GLU A 15 -21.50 16.21 8.39
CA GLU A 15 -21.60 14.79 8.70
C GLU A 15 -23.05 14.32 8.91
N ALA A 16 -23.88 15.15 9.54
CA ALA A 16 -25.29 14.86 9.75
C ALA A 16 -26.05 14.61 8.44
N LEU A 17 -25.73 15.37 7.37
CA LEU A 17 -26.32 15.17 6.05
C LEU A 17 -25.84 13.85 5.44
N LEU A 18 -24.54 13.55 5.56
CA LEU A 18 -23.96 12.32 5.04
C LEU A 18 -24.58 11.07 5.70
N ARG A 19 -24.87 11.12 7.01
CA ARG A 19 -25.54 10.01 7.73
C ARG A 19 -26.97 9.74 7.25
N VAL A 20 -27.67 10.77 6.78
CA VAL A 20 -29.06 10.65 6.29
C VAL A 20 -29.11 10.16 4.84
N VAL A 21 -28.16 10.60 4.02
CA VAL A 21 -28.17 10.36 2.56
C VAL A 21 -27.43 9.07 2.18
N LEU A 22 -26.38 8.69 2.92
CA LEU A 22 -25.56 7.54 2.56
C LEU A 22 -26.05 6.25 3.21
N PRO A 23 -25.98 5.10 2.51
CA PRO A 23 -26.13 3.80 3.14
C PRO A 23 -25.09 3.58 4.24
N VAL A 24 -25.48 2.82 5.27
CA VAL A 24 -24.64 2.55 6.44
C VAL A 24 -23.30 1.96 6.05
N GLU A 25 -23.27 1.00 5.12
CA GLU A 25 -22.02 0.38 4.66
C GLU A 25 -21.07 1.39 3.98
N THR A 26 -21.62 2.42 3.32
CA THR A 26 -20.81 3.47 2.68
C THR A 26 -20.23 4.40 3.73
N LEU A 27 -21.02 4.77 4.74
CA LEU A 27 -20.57 5.59 5.86
C LEU A 27 -19.45 4.89 6.66
N GLU A 28 -19.59 3.59 6.92
CA GLU A 28 -18.57 2.78 7.60
C GLU A 28 -17.27 2.72 6.79
N ARG A 29 -17.37 2.58 5.46
CA ARG A 29 -16.20 2.60 4.58
C ARG A 29 -15.49 3.96 4.59
N LEU A 30 -16.24 5.06 4.58
CA LEU A 30 -15.68 6.42 4.70
C LEU A 30 -14.98 6.61 6.04
N THR A 31 -15.63 6.17 7.11
CA THR A 31 -15.08 6.25 8.48
C THR A 31 -13.79 5.45 8.61
N ARG A 32 -13.79 4.20 8.14
CA ARG A 32 -12.59 3.35 8.12
C ARG A 32 -11.46 4.00 7.34
N ARG A 33 -11.73 4.52 6.14
CA ARG A 33 -10.72 5.23 5.34
C ARG A 33 -10.19 6.48 6.04
N SER A 34 -11.04 7.25 6.72
CA SER A 34 -10.60 8.39 7.53
C SER A 34 -9.68 7.96 8.66
N LEU A 35 -9.98 6.84 9.31
CA LEU A 35 -9.16 6.31 10.40
C LEU A 35 -7.80 5.83 9.89
N GLU A 36 -7.76 5.07 8.79
CA GLU A 36 -6.49 4.62 8.18
C GLU A 36 -5.61 5.81 7.78
N ARG A 37 -6.19 6.90 7.28
CA ARG A 37 -5.46 8.13 6.97
C ARG A 37 -4.89 8.81 8.22
N ALA A 38 -5.65 8.83 9.31
CA ALA A 38 -5.18 9.40 10.57
C ALA A 38 -4.05 8.55 11.17
N ILE A 39 -4.19 7.23 11.12
CA ILE A 39 -3.16 6.27 11.57
C ILE A 39 -1.90 6.39 10.72
N GLY A 40 -2.02 6.49 9.40
CA GLY A 40 -0.86 6.70 8.52
C GLY A 40 -0.15 8.04 8.75
N ALA A 41 -0.80 9.00 9.43
CA ALA A 41 -0.20 10.27 9.80
C ALA A 41 0.44 10.25 11.21
N SER A 42 0.03 9.33 12.09
CA SER A 42 0.68 9.09 13.38
C SER A 42 1.93 8.22 13.16
N GLY A 43 3.13 8.80 13.30
CA GLY A 43 4.40 8.12 13.05
C GLY A 43 4.75 6.98 14.02
N ASP A 44 3.95 6.84 15.07
CA ASP A 44 4.06 5.93 16.19
C ASP A 44 3.19 4.66 16.02
N LEU A 45 2.23 4.65 15.09
CA LEU A 45 1.37 3.51 14.83
C LEU A 45 1.77 2.77 13.54
N TRP A 46 2.13 1.50 13.70
CA TRP A 46 2.59 0.64 12.60
C TRP A 46 1.52 -0.37 12.21
N PRO A 47 1.09 -0.40 10.93
CA PRO A 47 0.16 -1.42 10.46
C PRO A 47 0.85 -2.77 10.28
N CYS A 48 0.10 -3.84 10.56
CA CYS A 48 0.52 -5.18 10.14
C CYS A 48 0.64 -5.23 8.62
N PRO A 49 1.78 -5.70 8.06
CA PRO A 49 1.97 -5.78 6.60
C PRO A 49 1.04 -6.78 5.90
N THR A 50 0.45 -7.72 6.64
CA THR A 50 -0.49 -8.70 6.07
C THR A 50 -1.69 -7.99 5.43
N PRO A 51 -1.99 -8.24 4.14
CA PRO A 51 -3.14 -7.66 3.47
C PRO A 51 -4.44 -7.92 4.23
N ASN A 52 -5.27 -6.88 4.39
CA ASN A 52 -6.55 -6.92 5.12
C ASN A 52 -6.46 -7.24 6.62
N CYS A 53 -5.27 -7.28 7.23
CA CYS A 53 -5.14 -7.41 8.67
C CYS A 53 -5.42 -6.06 9.36
N PRO A 54 -6.42 -5.97 10.27
CA PRO A 54 -6.71 -4.73 10.96
C PRO A 54 -5.73 -4.41 12.11
N ASN A 55 -4.70 -5.25 12.33
CA ASN A 55 -3.80 -5.10 13.48
C ASN A 55 -2.93 -3.87 13.32
N ARG A 56 -2.84 -3.07 14.38
CA ARG A 56 -1.97 -1.89 14.50
C ARG A 56 -1.20 -2.02 15.81
N VAL A 57 0.08 -1.69 15.79
CA VAL A 57 0.91 -1.69 17.00
C VAL A 57 1.61 -0.36 17.18
N ALA A 58 1.65 0.12 18.41
CA ALA A 58 2.49 1.23 18.79
C ALA A 58 3.89 0.69 19.11
N LEU A 59 4.92 1.26 18.50
CA LEU A 59 6.31 0.98 18.85
C LEU A 59 6.96 2.24 19.39
N GLU A 60 7.52 2.14 20.59
CA GLU A 60 8.32 3.20 21.20
C GLU A 60 9.70 3.29 20.52
N GLU A 61 10.31 4.47 20.56
CA GLU A 61 11.67 4.66 20.06
C GLU A 61 12.66 3.70 20.75
N GLY A 62 13.39 2.93 19.95
CA GLY A 62 14.36 1.95 20.42
C GLY A 62 13.84 0.52 20.58
N GLN A 63 12.53 0.27 20.40
CA GLN A 63 12.02 -1.10 20.33
C GLN A 63 12.41 -1.78 19.02
N THR A 64 12.67 -3.08 19.10
CA THR A 64 12.91 -3.92 17.91
C THR A 64 11.66 -3.88 17.04
N PRO A 65 11.78 -3.61 15.72
CA PRO A 65 10.63 -3.54 14.80
C PRO A 65 10.14 -4.95 14.42
N CYS A 66 9.99 -5.83 15.40
CA CYS A 66 9.45 -7.17 15.23
C CYS A 66 7.99 -7.18 15.68
N LEU A 67 7.10 -7.63 14.81
CA LEU A 67 5.69 -7.82 15.10
C LEU A 67 5.36 -9.31 15.02
N ALA A 68 5.00 -9.92 16.16
CA ALA A 68 4.24 -11.16 16.19
C ALA A 68 2.75 -10.82 16.24
N CYS A 69 2.05 -10.92 15.10
CA CYS A 69 0.66 -10.48 15.02
C CYS A 69 -0.30 -11.50 15.62
N GLY A 70 -0.97 -11.14 16.72
CA GLY A 70 -1.99 -12.00 17.35
C GLY A 70 -3.29 -12.19 16.55
N MET A 71 -3.48 -11.48 15.43
CA MET A 71 -4.69 -11.61 14.60
C MET A 71 -4.48 -12.47 13.34
N CYS A 72 -3.38 -12.28 12.60
CA CYS A 72 -3.07 -13.12 11.43
C CYS A 72 -2.06 -14.24 11.71
N GLY A 73 -1.44 -14.25 12.91
CA GLY A 73 -0.47 -15.27 13.32
C GLY A 73 0.89 -15.18 12.60
N GLN A 74 1.12 -14.14 11.81
CA GLN A 74 2.36 -13.94 11.07
C GLN A 74 3.35 -13.07 11.86
N GLU A 75 4.64 -13.34 11.63
CA GLU A 75 5.74 -12.55 12.19
C GLU A 75 6.36 -11.67 11.11
N HIS A 76 6.46 -10.38 11.38
CA HIS A 76 6.89 -9.39 10.40
C HIS A 76 7.98 -8.48 10.94
N CYS A 77 8.88 -8.04 10.07
CA CYS A 77 9.69 -6.85 10.31
C CYS A 77 8.88 -5.60 9.93
N LEU A 78 8.61 -4.70 10.87
CA LEU A 78 7.82 -3.49 10.61
C LEU A 78 8.55 -2.44 9.78
N ARG A 79 9.87 -2.57 9.59
CA ARG A 79 10.64 -1.65 8.73
C ARG A 79 10.63 -2.06 7.26
N CYS A 80 10.99 -3.32 6.99
CA CYS A 80 11.10 -3.83 5.62
C CYS A 80 9.92 -4.71 5.20
N HIS A 81 8.97 -4.98 6.11
CA HIS A 81 7.80 -5.85 5.93
C HIS A 81 8.11 -7.32 5.59
N ALA A 82 9.38 -7.74 5.76
CA ALA A 82 9.79 -9.12 5.58
C ALA A 82 9.00 -10.07 6.49
N THR A 83 8.65 -11.23 5.92
CA THR A 83 7.91 -12.31 6.58
C THR A 83 8.58 -13.63 6.20
N PRO A 84 9.09 -14.44 7.14
CA PRO A 84 9.16 -14.22 8.59
C PRO A 84 10.16 -13.12 8.99
N TYR A 85 10.14 -12.70 10.26
CA TYR A 85 11.10 -11.73 10.81
C TYR A 85 12.55 -12.25 10.72
N HIS A 86 13.47 -11.38 10.27
CA HIS A 86 14.89 -11.74 10.13
C HIS A 86 15.67 -11.47 11.43
N THR A 87 15.90 -12.50 12.23
CA THR A 87 16.68 -12.39 13.47
C THR A 87 18.18 -12.28 13.20
N GLY A 88 18.86 -11.30 13.80
CA GLY A 88 20.32 -11.17 13.74
C GLY A 88 20.87 -10.59 12.43
N LEU A 89 20.00 -10.17 11.51
CA LEU A 89 20.34 -9.46 10.28
C LEU A 89 19.72 -8.07 10.31
N SER A 90 20.42 -7.09 9.76
CA SER A 90 19.82 -5.81 9.36
C SER A 90 18.85 -5.99 8.19
N CYS A 91 18.00 -5.00 7.96
CA CYS A 91 17.08 -5.01 6.82
C CYS A 91 17.87 -5.08 5.49
N GLU A 92 19.01 -4.39 5.41
CA GLU A 92 19.88 -4.40 4.22
C GLU A 92 20.54 -5.77 4.00
N GLU A 93 21.03 -6.42 5.07
CA GLU A 93 21.65 -7.74 4.97
C GLU A 93 20.64 -8.81 4.56
N TYR A 94 19.44 -8.78 5.14
CA TYR A 94 18.36 -9.68 4.76
C TYR A 94 17.96 -9.49 3.29
N ALA A 95 17.82 -8.24 2.84
CA ALA A 95 17.59 -7.91 1.44
C ALA A 95 18.68 -8.47 0.50
N ALA A 96 19.96 -8.32 0.89
CA ALA A 96 21.08 -8.82 0.10
C ALA A 96 21.14 -10.35 0.07
N ALA A 97 20.79 -11.03 1.17
CA ALA A 97 20.68 -12.49 1.24
C ALA A 97 19.58 -12.99 0.28
N GLN A 98 18.38 -12.40 0.35
CA GLN A 98 17.26 -12.76 -0.52
C GLN A 98 17.58 -12.52 -2.01
N ALA A 99 18.31 -11.45 -2.33
CA ALA A 99 18.75 -11.19 -3.71
C ALA A 99 19.74 -12.25 -4.23
N ARG A 100 20.52 -12.89 -3.35
CA ARG A 100 21.44 -13.98 -3.70
C ARG A 100 20.71 -15.32 -3.83
N GLU A 101 19.63 -15.51 -3.07
CA GLU A 101 18.84 -16.74 -3.02
C GLU A 101 17.70 -16.78 -4.05
N GLY A 102 17.38 -15.65 -4.69
CA GLY A 102 16.30 -15.46 -5.68
C GLY A 102 16.39 -16.23 -7.01
N SER A 103 17.04 -17.40 -7.05
CA SER A 103 16.95 -18.38 -8.14
C SER A 103 15.98 -19.55 -7.86
N GLY A 104 15.20 -19.51 -6.77
CA GLY A 104 14.10 -20.47 -6.59
C GLY A 104 13.24 -20.25 -5.34
N GLY A 105 11.96 -19.91 -5.55
CA GLY A 105 10.88 -20.18 -4.58
C GLY A 105 10.14 -18.95 -4.03
N ALA A 106 8.81 -18.95 -4.21
CA ALA A 106 7.89 -17.89 -3.80
C ALA A 106 7.41 -18.03 -2.34
N ALA A 107 7.29 -16.90 -1.62
CA ALA A 107 6.20 -16.62 -0.66
C ALA A 107 6.36 -15.20 -0.07
N GLY A 108 5.26 -14.43 -0.03
CA GLY A 108 5.11 -13.28 0.88
C GLY A 108 5.32 -11.91 0.25
N ALA A 109 4.28 -11.38 -0.40
CA ALA A 109 4.22 -10.00 -0.85
C ALA A 109 4.06 -9.02 0.33
N SER A 110 5.03 -8.11 0.45
CA SER A 110 4.92 -6.65 0.73
C SER A 110 6.17 -6.23 1.49
N GLY A 111 6.93 -5.27 0.97
CA GLY A 111 8.17 -4.82 1.62
C GLY A 111 9.34 -4.56 0.70
N ALA A 112 9.67 -3.30 0.48
CA ALA A 112 10.67 -2.86 -0.47
C ALA A 112 12.10 -2.96 0.09
N ALA A 113 12.99 -3.67 -0.62
CA ALA A 113 14.39 -3.32 -0.91
C ALA A 113 15.11 -4.56 -1.49
N GLY A 114 14.79 -4.94 -2.72
CA GLY A 114 15.56 -5.91 -3.49
C GLY A 114 15.50 -5.45 -4.94
N MET A 115 16.60 -5.56 -5.70
CA MET A 115 16.71 -5.15 -7.10
C MET A 115 15.44 -5.60 -7.84
N ARG A 116 14.53 -4.64 -8.04
CA ARG A 116 13.24 -4.89 -8.65
C ARG A 116 13.55 -5.22 -10.11
N ASP A 117 13.01 -6.31 -10.65
CA ASP A 117 12.40 -6.13 -11.97
C ASP A 117 11.47 -4.94 -11.75
N ASP A 118 11.84 -3.73 -12.22
CA ASP A 118 11.23 -2.48 -11.77
C ASP A 118 9.74 -2.36 -12.16
N GLY A 119 9.19 -3.44 -12.70
CA GLY A 119 8.03 -3.48 -13.53
C GLY A 119 8.36 -3.07 -14.95
N SER A 120 9.51 -2.46 -15.26
CA SER A 120 9.78 -1.90 -16.61
C SER A 120 9.78 -2.93 -17.69
N ALA A 121 10.21 -4.18 -17.45
CA ALA A 121 10.16 -5.21 -18.47
C ALA A 121 8.71 -5.59 -18.78
N GLN A 122 7.94 -5.95 -17.75
CA GLN A 122 6.52 -6.27 -17.87
C GLN A 122 5.68 -5.09 -18.35
N LEU A 123 6.04 -3.87 -17.94
CA LEU A 123 5.43 -2.61 -18.37
C LEU A 123 5.79 -2.30 -19.82
N ARG A 124 7.04 -2.55 -20.26
CA ARG A 124 7.44 -2.43 -21.67
C ARG A 124 6.69 -3.42 -22.54
N GLU A 125 6.61 -4.68 -22.13
CA GLU A 125 5.84 -5.71 -22.81
C GLU A 125 4.35 -5.34 -22.89
N TRP A 126 3.78 -4.84 -21.79
CA TRP A 126 2.41 -4.32 -21.79
C TRP A 126 2.24 -3.10 -22.70
N MET A 127 3.20 -2.16 -22.71
CA MET A 127 3.17 -0.97 -23.58
C MET A 127 3.23 -1.37 -25.05
N GLU A 128 4.09 -2.33 -25.42
CA GLU A 128 4.16 -2.89 -26.77
C GLU A 128 2.84 -3.56 -27.17
N ARG A 129 2.29 -4.41 -26.30
CA ARG A 129 1.03 -5.12 -26.53
C ARG A 129 -0.17 -4.20 -26.68
N THR A 130 -0.21 -3.11 -25.93
CA THR A 130 -1.33 -2.15 -25.92
C THR A 130 -1.13 -0.99 -26.90
N GLY A 131 0.03 -0.89 -27.56
CA GLY A 131 0.38 0.24 -28.42
C GLY A 131 0.58 1.55 -27.67
N SER A 132 0.81 1.49 -26.36
CA SER A 132 1.07 2.64 -25.51
C SER A 132 2.40 3.29 -25.84
N LYS A 133 2.46 4.63 -25.83
CA LYS A 133 3.68 5.41 -26.08
C LYS A 133 4.13 6.14 -24.82
N GLN A 134 5.41 6.46 -24.69
CA GLN A 134 5.89 7.26 -23.55
C GLN A 134 5.82 8.76 -23.82
N CYS A 135 5.42 9.54 -22.81
CA CYS A 135 5.48 10.99 -22.85
C CYS A 135 6.95 11.47 -22.93
N PRO A 136 7.32 12.35 -23.88
CA PRO A 136 8.71 12.81 -24.00
C PRO A 136 9.19 13.68 -22.82
N LYS A 137 8.27 14.21 -22.00
CA LYS A 137 8.60 15.10 -20.87
C LYS A 137 8.75 14.35 -19.54
N CYS A 138 7.79 13.49 -19.19
CA CYS A 138 7.78 12.78 -17.91
C CYS A 138 7.97 11.25 -18.03
N ARG A 139 8.08 10.72 -19.25
CA ARG A 139 8.24 9.29 -19.57
C ARG A 139 7.11 8.36 -19.11
N MET A 140 5.99 8.92 -18.65
CA MET A 140 4.78 8.15 -18.32
C MET A 140 4.18 7.49 -19.58
N ALA A 141 3.65 6.27 -19.45
CA ALA A 141 2.96 5.56 -20.52
C ALA A 141 1.61 6.24 -20.85
N LEU A 142 1.31 6.38 -22.14
CA LEU A 142 0.12 7.01 -22.69
C LEU A 142 -0.56 6.04 -23.67
N THR A 143 -1.79 5.64 -23.34
CA THR A 143 -2.70 4.91 -24.24
C THR A 143 -3.57 5.89 -25.01
N LYS A 144 -3.90 5.59 -26.27
CA LYS A 144 -4.93 6.33 -27.01
C LYS A 144 -6.26 5.58 -26.87
N GLU A 145 -7.21 6.14 -26.15
CA GLU A 145 -8.59 5.64 -26.17
C GLU A 145 -9.25 5.99 -27.51
N ASP A 146 -9.88 4.99 -28.14
CA ASP A 146 -10.70 5.18 -29.33
C ASP A 146 -12.15 5.37 -28.90
N LEU A 147 -12.62 6.61 -28.90
CA LEU A 147 -13.96 7.02 -28.44
C LEU A 147 -15.09 6.43 -29.30
N ALA A 148 -14.79 5.81 -30.45
CA ALA A 148 -15.77 5.14 -31.31
C ALA A 148 -16.11 3.70 -30.86
N ARG A 149 -15.46 3.17 -29.82
CA ARG A 149 -15.60 1.80 -29.32
C ARG A 149 -16.24 1.71 -27.91
N GLN A 150 -17.04 2.70 -27.53
CA GLN A 150 -17.86 2.68 -26.30
C GLN A 150 -19.27 2.17 -26.58
#